data_AF-A0A1F9V0B4-F1
#
_entry.id   AF-A0A1F9V0B4-F1
#
_cell.length_a   1.000
_cell.length_b   1.000
_cell.length_c   1.000
_cell.angle_alpha   90.00
_cell.angle_beta   90.00
_cell.angle_gamma   90.00
#
_symmetry.space_group_name_H-M   'P 1'
#
loop_
_entity.id
_entity.type
_entity.pdbx_description
1 polymer ?
#
loop_
_entity_poly.entity_id
_entity_poly.type
_entity_poly.pdbx_seq_one_letter_code
_entity_poly.pdbx_strand_id
1 'polypeptide(L)'
;MLAGAVPVVGFCGPRSLGPAGCAWVASAARAVVVGGSVVAAGCAVGADAAAVSGALSAPGGSARLRVFAVGSASGFGFPRAGYPAAVAAAFVARAASVSWLAGGVLSVPLPARLAARSLAFVRFLAASGGALVVAASSLPSRPFGPGPFPSCGSGSWSSAAAAVLAGVPVFVAPFGVSPAAFPALPGGGAWVAVPGGLWGLPASRWAPAGVAVPLPGFASVGGGALR
;
A
#
# COMPACT_ATOMS: atom_id res chain seq x y z
N MET A 1 -5.72 17.16 26.06
CA MET A 1 -6.05 16.83 24.65
C MET A 1 -5.09 15.74 24.20
N LEU A 2 -5.57 14.51 24.04
CA LEU A 2 -4.76 13.47 23.41
C LEU A 2 -4.67 13.84 21.92
N ALA A 3 -3.48 14.16 21.43
CA ALA A 3 -3.27 14.38 20.00
C ALA A 3 -3.74 13.12 19.26
N GLY A 4 -4.85 13.22 18.53
CA GLY A 4 -5.35 12.10 17.72
C GLY A 4 -4.25 11.65 16.77
N ALA A 5 -4.06 10.33 16.65
CA ALA A 5 -3.09 9.79 15.71
C ALA A 5 -3.40 10.30 14.29
N VAL A 6 -2.38 10.79 13.58
CA VAL A 6 -2.53 11.26 12.21
C VAL A 6 -2.91 10.06 11.32
N PRO A 7 -4.01 10.12 10.55
CA PRO A 7 -4.42 8.99 9.72
C PRO A 7 -3.35 8.64 8.67
N VAL A 8 -3.22 7.35 8.36
CA VAL A 8 -2.27 6.83 7.37
C VAL A 8 -3.00 6.14 6.22
N VAL A 9 -2.71 6.52 4.99
CA VAL A 9 -3.21 5.86 3.79
C VAL A 9 -2.07 5.29 2.97
N GLY A 10 -2.05 3.97 2.84
CA GLY A 10 -1.13 3.23 2.00
C GLY A 10 -1.61 3.18 0.56
N PHE A 11 -0.70 3.35 -0.41
CA PHE A 11 -0.98 3.14 -1.83
C PHE A 11 -0.08 2.04 -2.39
N CYS A 12 -0.66 1.15 -3.19
CA CYS A 12 0.10 0.20 -4.00
C CYS A 12 -0.64 -0.15 -5.30
N GLY A 13 0.07 -0.78 -6.24
CA GLY A 13 -0.50 -1.20 -7.52
C GLY A 13 0.54 -1.80 -8.46
N PRO A 14 0.17 -2.09 -9.71
CA PRO A 14 1.07 -2.69 -10.67
C PRO A 14 2.17 -1.73 -11.11
N ARG A 15 3.32 -2.32 -11.44
CA ARG A 15 4.47 -1.60 -12.02
C ARG A 15 4.19 -1.07 -13.42
N SER A 16 3.22 -1.66 -14.11
CA SER A 16 2.77 -1.33 -15.47
C SER A 16 1.46 -0.56 -15.49
N LEU A 17 1.12 0.15 -14.41
CA LEU A 17 -0.11 0.95 -14.35
C LEU A 17 -0.08 2.02 -15.46
N GLY A 18 -1.15 2.10 -16.26
CA GLY A 18 -1.25 3.06 -17.35
C GLY A 18 -1.31 4.52 -16.89
N PRO A 19 -1.13 5.51 -17.80
CA PRO A 19 -1.05 6.92 -17.44
C PRO A 19 -2.25 7.45 -16.65
N ALA A 20 -3.47 7.09 -17.03
CA ALA A 20 -4.69 7.50 -16.32
C ALA A 20 -4.71 6.99 -14.87
N GLY A 21 -4.28 5.75 -14.64
CA GLY A 21 -4.16 5.18 -13.30
C GLY A 21 -3.09 5.86 -12.48
N CYS A 22 -1.92 6.12 -13.06
CA CYS A 22 -0.86 6.87 -12.40
C CYS A 22 -1.32 8.29 -12.02
N ALA A 23 -2.02 9.01 -12.92
CA ALA A 23 -2.55 10.34 -12.65
C ALA A 23 -3.56 10.33 -11.49
N TRP A 24 -4.46 9.34 -11.47
CA TRP A 24 -5.40 9.18 -10.36
C TRP A 24 -4.70 8.89 -9.04
N VAL A 25 -3.75 7.95 -9.01
CA VAL A 25 -3.00 7.61 -7.78
C VAL A 25 -2.25 8.84 -7.25
N ALA A 26 -1.61 9.62 -8.13
CA ALA A 26 -0.92 10.85 -7.74
C ALA A 26 -1.90 11.89 -7.17
N SER A 27 -3.05 12.10 -7.82
CA SER A 27 -4.08 13.02 -7.35
C SER A 27 -4.64 12.60 -5.99
N ALA A 28 -4.95 11.31 -5.81
CA ALA A 28 -5.43 10.74 -4.56
C ALA A 28 -4.41 10.90 -3.42
N ALA A 29 -3.14 10.56 -3.65
CA ALA A 29 -2.09 10.73 -2.67
C ALA A 29 -1.89 12.21 -2.29
N ARG A 30 -1.94 13.12 -3.26
CA ARG A 30 -1.92 14.57 -3.01
C ARG A 30 -3.10 15.00 -2.13
N ALA A 31 -4.31 14.53 -2.43
CA ALA A 31 -5.51 14.84 -1.66
C ALA A 31 -5.43 14.33 -0.22
N VAL A 32 -4.87 13.13 0.01
CA VAL A 32 -4.61 12.57 1.35
C VAL A 32 -3.68 13.49 2.16
N VAL A 33 -2.59 13.97 1.54
CA VAL A 33 -1.65 14.89 2.21
C VAL A 33 -2.31 16.24 2.51
N VAL A 34 -3.05 16.81 1.55
CA VAL A 34 -3.79 18.08 1.73
C VAL A 34 -4.83 17.94 2.85
N GLY A 35 -5.46 16.77 2.99
CA GLY A 35 -6.34 16.43 4.09
C GLY A 35 -5.64 16.18 5.43
N GLY A 36 -4.32 16.42 5.52
CA GLY A 36 -3.56 16.31 6.77
C GLY A 36 -3.22 14.88 7.18
N SER A 37 -3.31 13.90 6.28
CA SER A 37 -2.95 12.50 6.53
C SER A 37 -1.53 12.17 6.02
N VAL A 38 -1.00 11.02 6.43
CA VAL A 38 0.29 10.48 5.94
C VAL A 38 0.04 9.53 4.76
N VAL A 39 0.83 9.68 3.71
CA VAL A 39 0.90 8.73 2.60
C VAL A 39 2.01 7.72 2.86
N ALA A 40 1.69 6.44 2.74
CA ALA A 40 2.67 5.36 2.76
C ALA A 40 2.69 4.64 1.40
N ALA A 41 3.88 4.36 0.89
CA ALA A 41 4.02 3.66 -0.38
C ALA A 41 5.26 2.78 -0.40
N GLY A 42 5.27 1.83 -1.32
CA GLY A 42 6.51 1.18 -1.71
C GLY A 42 7.40 2.08 -2.57
N CYS A 43 8.50 1.52 -3.04
CA CYS A 43 9.46 2.16 -3.92
C CYS A 43 9.43 1.68 -5.38
N ALA A 44 8.37 0.99 -5.81
CA ALA A 44 8.32 0.48 -7.19
C ALA A 44 8.01 1.60 -8.20
N VAL A 45 8.23 1.31 -9.49
CA VAL A 45 7.66 2.13 -10.58
C VAL A 45 6.14 1.92 -10.67
N GLY A 46 5.45 2.73 -11.48
CA GLY A 46 3.99 2.65 -11.63
C GLY A 46 3.27 3.29 -10.44
N ALA A 47 2.33 2.56 -9.85
CA ALA A 47 1.46 3.09 -8.79
C ALA A 47 2.23 3.66 -7.57
N ASP A 48 3.24 2.94 -7.07
CA ASP A 48 4.07 3.38 -5.94
C ASP A 48 4.73 4.74 -6.24
N ALA A 49 5.38 4.87 -7.40
CA ALA A 49 6.02 6.11 -7.83
C ALA A 49 5.02 7.26 -8.01
N ALA A 50 3.84 6.98 -8.57
CA ALA A 50 2.78 7.97 -8.70
C ALA A 50 2.29 8.48 -7.34
N ALA A 51 2.12 7.59 -6.36
CA ALA A 51 1.71 7.97 -5.00
C ALA A 51 2.76 8.86 -4.32
N VAL A 52 4.04 8.50 -4.45
CA VAL A 52 5.16 9.30 -3.94
C VAL A 52 5.19 10.69 -4.59
N SER A 53 5.11 10.77 -5.92
CA SER A 53 5.10 12.05 -6.63
C SER A 53 3.90 12.92 -6.25
N GLY A 54 2.71 12.30 -6.13
CA GLY A 54 1.50 12.98 -5.68
C GLY A 54 1.65 13.57 -4.28
N ALA A 55 2.13 12.77 -3.33
CA ALA A 55 2.40 13.23 -1.96
C ALA A 55 3.41 14.38 -1.93
N LEU A 56 4.54 14.26 -2.63
CA LEU A 56 5.58 15.30 -2.66
C LEU A 56 5.12 16.61 -3.33
N SER A 57 4.12 16.54 -4.22
CA SER A 57 3.55 17.73 -4.88
C SER A 57 2.61 18.54 -3.97
N ALA A 58 2.20 18.00 -2.83
CA ALA A 58 1.36 18.70 -1.86
C ALA A 58 2.21 19.57 -0.91
N PRO A 59 1.69 20.72 -0.44
CA PRO A 59 2.32 21.51 0.61
C PRO A 59 2.58 20.65 1.87
N GLY A 60 3.82 20.66 2.37
CA GLY A 60 4.22 19.86 3.53
C GLY A 60 4.27 18.35 3.27
N GLY A 61 4.17 17.90 2.02
CA GLY A 61 4.03 16.49 1.68
C GLY A 61 5.22 15.61 1.98
N SER A 62 6.44 16.17 1.97
CA SER A 62 7.64 15.43 2.37
C SER A 62 7.54 14.96 3.82
N ALA A 63 7.12 15.80 4.77
CA ALA A 63 6.93 15.42 6.17
C ALA A 63 5.81 14.39 6.40
N ARG A 64 4.94 14.20 5.40
CA ARG A 64 3.77 13.32 5.43
C ARG A 64 3.95 12.10 4.53
N LEU A 65 5.17 11.77 4.15
CA LEU A 65 5.49 10.64 3.27
C LEU A 65 6.34 9.59 3.99
N ARG A 66 5.87 8.34 3.96
CA ARG A 66 6.62 7.14 4.38
C ARG A 66 6.86 6.23 3.17
N VAL A 67 8.12 5.90 2.89
CA VAL A 67 8.50 5.01 1.78
C VAL A 67 9.16 3.74 2.32
N PHE A 68 8.72 2.58 1.81
CA PHE A 68 9.33 1.28 2.11
C PHE A 68 10.21 0.84 0.94
N ALA A 69 11.51 1.00 1.11
CA ALA A 69 12.52 0.68 0.10
C ALA A 69 13.05 -0.75 0.28
N VAL A 70 13.16 -1.49 -0.83
CA VAL A 70 13.76 -2.83 -0.82
C VAL A 70 15.29 -2.79 -0.76
N GLY A 71 15.90 -1.73 -1.29
CA GLY A 71 17.35 -1.51 -1.31
C GLY A 71 17.85 -0.59 -0.20
N SER A 72 19.16 -0.37 -0.16
CA SER A 72 19.84 0.55 0.76
C SER A 72 19.84 1.99 0.24
N ALA A 73 20.20 2.95 1.11
CA ALA A 73 20.39 4.35 0.75
C ALA A 73 21.50 4.56 -0.30
N SER A 74 22.48 3.66 -0.34
CA SER A 74 23.53 3.64 -1.38
C SER A 74 23.07 3.08 -2.73
N GLY A 75 21.79 2.71 -2.87
CA GLY A 75 21.24 2.19 -4.12
C GLY A 75 21.47 0.69 -4.36
N PHE A 76 22.06 -0.04 -3.40
CA PHE A 76 22.23 -1.48 -3.52
C PHE A 76 20.95 -2.24 -3.22
N GLY A 77 20.79 -3.38 -3.89
CA GLY A 77 19.69 -4.32 -3.62
C GLY A 77 18.36 -3.97 -4.26
N PHE A 78 18.30 -2.95 -5.12
CA PHE A 78 17.16 -2.73 -6.02
C PHE A 78 17.21 -3.68 -7.25
N PRO A 79 16.07 -3.93 -7.93
CA PRO A 79 16.03 -4.80 -9.12
C PRO A 79 16.78 -4.25 -10.34
N ARG A 80 17.10 -2.95 -10.35
CA ARG A 80 17.90 -2.27 -11.37
C ARG A 80 18.97 -1.45 -10.66
N ALA A 81 20.08 -1.18 -11.33
CA ALA A 81 21.14 -0.33 -10.78
C ALA A 81 20.58 1.07 -10.45
N GLY A 82 20.92 1.58 -9.26
CA GLY A 82 20.41 2.85 -8.74
C GLY A 82 19.07 2.73 -8.02
N TYR A 83 18.69 3.79 -7.31
CA TYR A 83 17.38 3.90 -6.69
C TYR A 83 16.33 4.39 -7.70
N PRO A 84 15.09 3.88 -7.67
CA PRO A 84 14.00 4.42 -8.47
C PRO A 84 13.84 5.94 -8.24
N ALA A 85 13.50 6.71 -9.28
CA ALA A 85 13.40 8.16 -9.20
C ALA A 85 12.51 8.66 -8.05
N ALA A 86 11.44 7.94 -7.73
CA ALA A 86 10.57 8.23 -6.59
C ALA A 86 11.30 8.14 -5.23
N VAL A 87 12.20 7.17 -5.07
CA VAL A 87 13.04 7.04 -3.87
C VAL A 87 14.10 8.13 -3.82
N ALA A 88 14.71 8.46 -4.97
CA ALA A 88 15.63 9.60 -5.07
C ALA A 88 14.94 10.88 -4.60
N ALA A 89 13.75 11.17 -5.12
CA ALA A 89 12.97 12.35 -4.78
C ALA A 89 12.58 12.37 -3.29
N ALA A 90 12.11 11.25 -2.75
CA ALA A 90 11.80 11.15 -1.32
C ALA A 90 13.04 11.36 -0.44
N PHE A 91 14.17 10.72 -0.78
CA PHE A 91 15.43 10.87 -0.05
C PHE A 91 15.97 12.30 -0.11
N VAL A 92 15.94 12.93 -1.30
CA VAL A 92 16.38 14.32 -1.51
C VAL A 92 15.48 15.32 -0.78
N ALA A 93 14.19 15.02 -0.62
CA ALA A 93 13.26 15.90 0.10
C ALA A 93 13.57 16.05 1.60
N ARG A 94 14.51 15.26 2.15
CA ARG A 94 15.08 15.25 3.53
C ARG A 94 14.11 15.12 4.71
N ALA A 95 12.83 15.47 4.54
CA ALA A 95 11.77 15.32 5.54
C ALA A 95 10.92 14.06 5.32
N ALA A 96 11.03 13.40 4.16
CA ALA A 96 10.36 12.13 3.95
C ALA A 96 11.05 10.99 4.69
N SER A 97 10.25 10.11 5.27
CA SER A 97 10.75 9.01 6.06
C SER A 97 10.91 7.76 5.18
N VAL A 98 12.14 7.32 4.96
CA VAL A 98 12.43 6.13 4.14
C VAL A 98 12.90 4.98 5.02
N SER A 99 12.18 3.87 4.98
CA SER A 99 12.61 2.59 5.56
C SER A 99 13.46 1.85 4.54
N TRP A 100 14.78 2.02 4.65
CA TRP A 100 15.75 1.30 3.82
C TRP A 100 15.84 -0.16 4.22
N LEU A 101 16.09 -1.03 3.23
CA LEU A 101 16.16 -2.49 3.43
C LEU A 101 14.94 -3.03 4.21
N ALA A 102 13.75 -2.47 3.97
CA ALA A 102 12.52 -2.83 4.67
C ALA A 102 12.10 -4.31 4.45
N GLY A 103 12.71 -4.99 3.50
CA GLY A 103 12.54 -6.42 3.24
C GLY A 103 13.61 -7.32 3.87
N GLY A 104 14.56 -6.76 4.63
CA GLY A 104 15.71 -7.46 5.19
C GLY A 104 17.03 -7.15 4.48
N VAL A 105 18.10 -7.74 5.01
CA VAL A 105 19.50 -7.51 4.60
C VAL A 105 19.80 -8.01 3.19
N LEU A 106 20.85 -7.45 2.56
CA LEU A 106 21.21 -7.71 1.16
C LEU A 106 21.53 -9.18 0.84
N SER A 107 21.90 -10.00 1.83
CA SER A 107 22.12 -11.44 1.66
C SER A 107 20.83 -12.23 1.42
N VAL A 108 19.66 -11.65 1.73
CA VAL A 108 18.37 -12.26 1.43
C VAL A 108 18.04 -12.10 -0.06
N PRO A 109 17.61 -13.16 -0.77
CA PRO A 109 17.23 -13.08 -2.17
C PRO A 109 16.21 -11.98 -2.45
N LEU A 110 16.38 -11.27 -3.56
CA LEU A 110 15.53 -10.13 -3.93
C LEU A 110 14.02 -10.46 -3.93
N PRO A 111 13.53 -11.61 -4.45
CA PRO A 111 12.11 -11.94 -4.39
C PRO A 111 11.57 -12.00 -2.96
N ALA A 112 12.32 -12.63 -2.04
CA ALA A 112 11.96 -12.71 -0.63
C ALA A 112 11.98 -11.31 0.03
N ARG A 113 12.98 -10.47 -0.28
CA ARG A 113 13.01 -9.08 0.20
C ARG A 113 11.83 -8.26 -0.32
N LEU A 114 11.42 -8.43 -1.56
CA LEU A 114 10.26 -7.70 -2.10
C LEU A 114 8.96 -8.07 -1.37
N ALA A 115 8.75 -9.36 -1.09
CA ALA A 115 7.61 -9.84 -0.31
C ALA A 115 7.66 -9.34 1.14
N ALA A 116 8.80 -9.49 1.81
CA ALA A 116 9.00 -9.01 3.18
C ALA A 116 8.84 -7.49 3.30
N ARG A 117 9.29 -6.73 2.31
CA ARG A 117 9.10 -5.27 2.24
C ARG A 117 7.62 -4.92 2.16
N SER A 118 6.86 -5.60 1.29
CA SER A 118 5.42 -5.38 1.19
C SER A 118 4.69 -5.74 2.49
N LEU A 119 5.12 -6.81 3.16
CA LEU A 119 4.61 -7.17 4.49
C LEU A 119 4.94 -6.12 5.55
N ALA A 120 6.15 -5.55 5.54
CA ALA A 120 6.54 -4.47 6.45
C ALA A 120 5.68 -3.21 6.24
N PHE A 121 5.38 -2.87 4.98
CA PHE A 121 4.44 -1.80 4.63
C PHE A 121 3.04 -2.07 5.20
N VAL A 122 2.50 -3.28 5.03
CA VAL A 122 1.18 -3.65 5.59
C VAL A 122 1.17 -3.62 7.12
N ARG A 123 2.23 -4.14 7.77
CA ARG A 123 2.38 -4.10 9.23
C ARG A 123 2.40 -2.68 9.76
N PHE A 124 3.05 -1.76 9.06
CA PHE A 124 3.03 -0.35 9.41
C PHE A 124 1.62 0.25 9.35
N LEU A 125 0.84 -0.07 8.31
CA LEU A 125 -0.56 0.36 8.21
C LEU A 125 -1.38 -0.19 9.38
N ALA A 126 -1.26 -1.49 9.69
CA ALA A 126 -1.95 -2.12 10.80
C ALA A 126 -1.61 -1.46 12.14
N ALA A 127 -0.33 -1.24 12.42
CA ALA A 127 0.13 -0.61 13.66
C ALA A 127 -0.32 0.86 13.79
N SER A 128 -0.60 1.51 12.66
CA SER A 128 -1.03 2.92 12.60
C SER A 128 -2.55 3.08 12.53
N GLY A 129 -3.33 1.99 12.53
CA GLY A 129 -4.77 2.03 12.26
C GLY A 129 -5.10 2.61 10.88
N GLY A 130 -4.21 2.45 9.91
CA GLY A 130 -4.32 3.02 8.56
C GLY A 130 -5.21 2.19 7.62
N ALA A 131 -5.29 2.63 6.36
CA ALA A 131 -6.00 1.94 5.29
C ALA A 131 -5.09 1.70 4.08
N LEU A 132 -5.40 0.68 3.26
CA LEU A 132 -4.72 0.39 2.01
C LEU A 132 -5.61 0.69 0.81
N VAL A 133 -5.09 1.46 -0.14
CA VAL A 133 -5.69 1.72 -1.45
C VAL A 133 -4.86 1.01 -2.52
N VAL A 134 -5.54 0.20 -3.34
CA VAL A 134 -4.93 -0.56 -4.42
C VAL A 134 -5.44 -0.06 -5.76
N ALA A 135 -4.54 0.41 -6.61
CA ALA A 135 -4.85 0.58 -8.03
C ALA A 135 -4.71 -0.79 -8.71
N ALA A 136 -5.81 -1.34 -9.22
CA ALA A 136 -5.82 -2.65 -9.87
C ALA A 136 -5.96 -2.50 -11.38
N SER A 137 -4.99 -2.98 -12.15
CA SER A 137 -5.09 -3.07 -13.62
C SER A 137 -4.86 -4.46 -14.18
N SER A 138 -4.77 -5.46 -13.29
CA SER A 138 -4.66 -6.87 -13.61
C SER A 138 -5.19 -7.69 -12.44
N LEU A 139 -5.63 -8.92 -12.73
CA LEU A 139 -6.04 -9.88 -11.72
C LEU A 139 -4.83 -10.71 -11.26
N PRO A 140 -4.90 -11.40 -10.10
CA PRO A 140 -3.87 -12.36 -9.72
C PRO A 140 -3.68 -13.41 -10.81
N SER A 141 -2.44 -13.80 -11.06
CA SER A 141 -2.13 -14.86 -12.04
C SER A 141 -2.22 -16.26 -11.44
N ARG A 142 -2.33 -16.36 -10.11
CA ARG A 142 -2.41 -17.61 -9.36
C ARG A 142 -3.33 -17.41 -8.14
N PRO A 143 -3.89 -18.50 -7.58
CA PRO A 143 -4.54 -18.45 -6.27
C PRO A 143 -3.61 -17.92 -5.17
N PHE A 144 -4.18 -17.38 -4.10
CA PHE A 144 -3.42 -16.95 -2.93
C PHE A 144 -2.78 -18.15 -2.22
N GLY A 145 -1.44 -18.14 -2.10
CA GLY A 145 -0.71 -19.12 -1.31
C GLY A 145 -0.90 -18.93 0.21
N PRO A 146 -0.45 -19.90 1.03
CA PRO A 146 -0.55 -19.81 2.48
C PRO A 146 0.48 -18.82 3.08
N GLY A 147 0.27 -18.46 4.35
CA GLY A 147 1.22 -17.71 5.16
C GLY A 147 0.88 -16.23 5.37
N PRO A 148 1.75 -15.49 6.08
CA PRO A 148 1.47 -14.10 6.47
C PRO A 148 1.53 -13.10 5.31
N PHE A 149 2.10 -13.52 4.17
CA PHE A 149 2.06 -12.76 2.92
C PHE A 149 1.55 -13.69 1.80
N PRO A 150 0.22 -13.76 1.60
CA PRO A 150 -0.40 -14.68 0.65
C PRO A 150 -0.01 -14.35 -0.80
N SER A 151 1.06 -14.96 -1.29
CA SER A 151 1.59 -14.66 -2.63
C SER A 151 0.68 -15.22 -3.71
N CYS A 152 0.33 -14.40 -4.71
CA CYS A 152 -0.56 -14.77 -5.83
C CYS A 152 0.02 -14.38 -7.20
N GLY A 153 1.33 -14.15 -7.27
CA GLY A 153 2.01 -13.65 -8.49
C GLY A 153 1.85 -12.14 -8.72
N SER A 154 1.07 -11.44 -7.91
CA SER A 154 0.96 -9.97 -7.91
C SER A 154 1.28 -9.40 -6.53
N GLY A 155 2.23 -8.46 -6.48
CA GLY A 155 2.63 -7.81 -5.23
C GLY A 155 1.51 -7.00 -4.60
N SER A 156 0.70 -6.28 -5.39
CA SER A 156 -0.39 -5.45 -4.89
C SER A 156 -1.56 -6.28 -4.35
N TRP A 157 -1.94 -7.35 -5.05
CA TRP A 157 -2.97 -8.28 -4.54
C TRP A 157 -2.50 -9.05 -3.32
N SER A 158 -1.22 -9.45 -3.27
CA SER A 158 -0.65 -10.09 -2.07
C SER A 158 -0.62 -9.13 -0.88
N SER A 159 -0.35 -7.83 -1.11
CA SER A 159 -0.50 -6.79 -0.08
C SER A 159 -1.94 -6.60 0.37
N ALA A 160 -2.92 -6.64 -0.55
CA ALA A 160 -4.35 -6.57 -0.22
C ALA A 160 -4.77 -7.75 0.67
N ALA A 161 -4.37 -8.96 0.31
CA ALA A 161 -4.63 -10.16 1.09
C ALA A 161 -3.98 -10.08 2.49
N ALA A 162 -2.71 -9.68 2.57
CA ALA A 162 -2.03 -9.49 3.85
C ALA A 162 -2.68 -8.38 4.71
N ALA A 163 -3.17 -7.31 4.09
CA ALA A 163 -3.84 -6.22 4.76
C ALA A 163 -5.17 -6.66 5.39
N VAL A 164 -6.01 -7.41 4.65
CA VAL A 164 -7.25 -7.99 5.18
C VAL A 164 -6.97 -8.90 6.37
N LEU A 165 -5.98 -9.78 6.23
CA LEU A 165 -5.56 -10.69 7.31
C LEU A 165 -5.03 -9.95 8.55
N ALA A 166 -4.49 -8.74 8.37
CA ALA A 166 -4.03 -7.87 9.44
C ALA A 166 -5.12 -6.91 9.97
N GLY A 167 -6.36 -7.03 9.50
CA GLY A 167 -7.47 -6.14 9.89
C GLY A 167 -7.38 -4.71 9.33
N VAL A 168 -6.53 -4.48 8.32
CA VAL A 168 -6.39 -3.18 7.65
C VAL A 168 -7.50 -3.03 6.61
N PRO A 169 -8.30 -1.94 6.64
CA PRO A 169 -9.28 -1.65 5.59
C PRO A 169 -8.63 -1.60 4.21
N VAL A 170 -9.21 -2.30 3.23
CA VAL A 170 -8.71 -2.34 1.85
C VAL A 170 -9.74 -1.77 0.89
N PHE A 171 -9.28 -0.85 0.06
CA PHE A 171 -10.01 -0.25 -1.05
C PHE A 171 -9.31 -0.56 -2.37
N VAL A 172 -10.07 -0.80 -3.42
CA VAL A 172 -9.56 -1.09 -4.76
C VAL A 172 -10.22 -0.17 -5.78
N ALA A 173 -9.41 0.55 -6.55
CA ALA A 173 -9.83 1.29 -7.72
C ALA A 173 -9.46 0.49 -8.99
N PRO A 174 -10.42 0.13 -9.84
CA PRO A 174 -10.19 -0.61 -11.08
C PRO A 174 -9.67 0.30 -12.20
N PHE A 175 -8.72 -0.22 -12.98
CA PHE A 175 -8.19 0.39 -14.20
C PHE A 175 -8.14 -0.67 -15.29
N GLY A 176 -9.21 -0.79 -16.07
CA GLY A 176 -9.32 -1.81 -17.13
C GLY A 176 -9.63 -3.21 -16.63
N VAL A 177 -10.08 -3.36 -15.38
CA VAL A 177 -10.53 -4.62 -14.78
C VAL A 177 -11.93 -4.45 -14.22
N SER A 178 -12.79 -5.45 -14.37
CA SER A 178 -14.13 -5.43 -13.80
C SER A 178 -14.08 -5.70 -12.28
N PRO A 179 -14.74 -4.90 -11.43
CA PRO A 179 -14.85 -5.18 -9.99
C PRO A 179 -15.49 -6.54 -9.69
N ALA A 180 -16.38 -7.04 -10.55
CA ALA A 180 -16.99 -8.36 -10.40
C ALA A 180 -15.98 -9.51 -10.54
N ALA A 181 -14.80 -9.25 -11.12
CA ALA A 181 -13.72 -10.21 -11.28
C ALA A 181 -12.65 -10.11 -10.18
N PHE A 182 -12.83 -9.23 -9.19
CA PHE A 182 -11.89 -9.15 -8.08
C PHE A 182 -11.86 -10.46 -7.30
N PRO A 183 -10.66 -10.93 -6.92
CA PRO A 183 -10.51 -12.23 -6.28
C PRO A 183 -11.12 -12.21 -4.88
N ALA A 184 -11.63 -13.34 -4.41
CA ALA A 184 -11.88 -13.53 -2.98
C ALA A 184 -10.54 -13.42 -2.22
N LEU A 185 -10.51 -12.62 -1.15
CA LEU A 185 -9.34 -12.49 -0.29
C LEU A 185 -9.39 -13.52 0.86
N PRO A 186 -8.23 -13.92 1.42
CA PRO A 186 -8.17 -14.78 2.58
C PRO A 186 -8.96 -14.22 3.77
N GLY A 187 -9.53 -15.12 4.59
CA GLY A 187 -10.36 -14.75 5.74
C GLY A 187 -11.86 -14.62 5.43
N GLY A 188 -12.26 -14.72 4.16
CA GLY A 188 -13.66 -14.67 3.74
C GLY A 188 -14.26 -13.26 3.78
N GLY A 189 -15.32 -13.06 2.99
CA GLY A 189 -15.94 -11.75 2.80
C GLY A 189 -16.33 -11.49 1.35
N ALA A 190 -16.64 -10.24 1.04
CA ALA A 190 -17.03 -9.82 -0.30
C ALA A 190 -16.53 -8.41 -0.62
N TRP A 191 -16.38 -8.14 -1.91
CA TRP A 191 -16.20 -6.78 -2.40
C TRP A 191 -17.54 -6.05 -2.41
N VAL A 192 -17.57 -4.88 -1.80
CA VAL A 192 -18.74 -4.01 -1.76
C VAL A 192 -18.39 -2.69 -2.44
N ALA A 193 -19.27 -2.20 -3.30
CA ALA A 193 -19.08 -0.89 -3.93
C ALA A 193 -18.98 0.21 -2.86
N VAL A 194 -18.09 1.18 -3.08
CA VAL A 194 -18.03 2.41 -2.28
C VAL A 194 -19.03 3.39 -2.89
N PRO A 195 -20.11 3.78 -2.17
CA PRO A 195 -21.05 4.78 -2.68
C PRO A 195 -20.32 6.09 -3.01
N GLY A 196 -20.55 6.63 -4.21
CA GLY A 196 -19.84 7.83 -4.70
C GLY A 196 -18.38 7.59 -5.13
N GLY A 197 -17.87 6.36 -5.01
CA GLY A 197 -16.52 6.01 -5.41
C GLY A 197 -15.44 6.54 -4.47
N LEU A 198 -14.20 6.58 -4.96
CA LEU A 198 -13.03 7.03 -4.24
C LEU A 198 -12.24 8.01 -5.11
N TRP A 199 -12.17 9.29 -4.68
CA TRP A 199 -11.58 10.39 -5.44
C TRP A 199 -12.05 10.45 -6.91
N GLY A 200 -13.37 10.34 -7.11
CA GLY A 200 -14.00 10.48 -8.42
C GLY A 200 -13.94 9.24 -9.32
N LEU A 201 -13.43 8.09 -8.84
CA LEU A 201 -13.49 6.83 -9.58
C LEU A 201 -14.35 5.78 -8.86
N PRO A 202 -15.01 4.86 -9.59
CA PRO A 202 -15.59 3.68 -8.99
C PRO A 202 -14.56 2.96 -8.11
N ALA A 203 -14.97 2.51 -6.94
CA ALA A 203 -14.09 1.76 -6.05
C ALA A 203 -14.88 0.69 -5.32
N SER A 204 -14.18 -0.35 -4.89
CA SER A 204 -14.72 -1.39 -4.01
C SER A 204 -13.94 -1.45 -2.72
N ARG A 205 -14.61 -1.70 -1.61
CA ARG A 205 -13.99 -2.01 -0.32
C ARG A 205 -14.20 -3.48 0.02
N TRP A 206 -13.24 -4.08 0.72
CA TRP A 206 -13.42 -5.41 1.26
C TRP A 206 -14.32 -5.36 2.50
N ALA A 207 -15.39 -6.16 2.51
CA ALA A 207 -16.25 -6.38 3.65
C ALA A 207 -16.00 -7.80 4.19
N PRO A 208 -15.35 -7.96 5.36
CA PRO A 208 -15.06 -9.29 5.91
C PRO A 208 -16.35 -10.02 6.31
N ALA A 209 -16.35 -11.36 6.24
CA ALA A 209 -17.53 -12.20 6.52
C ALA A 209 -18.02 -12.19 7.99
N GLY A 210 -17.31 -11.53 8.89
CA GLY A 210 -17.60 -11.49 10.32
C GLY A 210 -16.55 -12.26 11.13
N VAL A 211 -16.02 -11.59 12.16
CA VAL A 211 -14.91 -11.98 13.05
C VAL A 211 -13.56 -12.13 12.34
N ALA A 212 -12.74 -11.08 12.40
CA ALA A 212 -11.32 -11.17 12.10
C ALA A 212 -10.70 -12.20 13.06
N VAL A 213 -10.29 -13.36 12.56
CA VAL A 213 -9.44 -14.28 13.33
C VAL A 213 -8.11 -13.54 13.53
N PRO A 214 -7.71 -13.22 14.78
CA PRO A 214 -6.41 -12.60 15.02
C PRO A 214 -5.33 -13.58 14.56
N LEU A 215 -4.53 -13.22 13.58
CA LEU A 215 -3.38 -14.03 13.21
C LEU A 215 -2.29 -13.92 14.29
N PRO A 216 -1.62 -15.02 14.66
CA PRO A 216 -0.45 -14.98 15.51
C PRO A 216 0.60 -14.00 14.94
N GLY A 217 0.99 -12.99 15.72
CA GLY A 217 1.97 -11.98 15.33
C GLY A 217 1.38 -10.62 14.90
N PHE A 218 0.06 -10.44 14.93
CA PHE A 218 -0.60 -9.13 14.82
C PHE A 218 -1.42 -8.89 16.08
N ALA A 219 -0.85 -8.21 17.08
CA ALA A 219 -1.59 -7.82 18.26
C ALA A 219 -2.65 -6.77 17.87
N SER A 220 -3.91 -7.04 18.23
CA SER A 220 -4.99 -6.07 18.07
C SER A 220 -4.75 -4.87 18.98
N VAL A 221 -4.39 -3.72 18.42
CA VAL A 221 -4.49 -2.45 19.15
C VAL A 221 -5.97 -2.06 19.10
N GLY A 222 -6.59 -1.97 20.28
CA GLY A 222 -8.02 -1.89 20.47
C GLY A 222 -8.73 -0.86 19.58
N GLY A 223 -9.83 -1.30 18.96
CA GLY A 223 -10.71 -0.46 18.16
C GLY A 223 -11.38 0.60 19.02
N GLY A 224 -10.90 1.83 18.91
CA GLY A 224 -11.71 3.01 19.22
C GLY A 224 -12.69 3.23 18.08
N ALA A 225 -13.98 3.01 18.35
CA ALA A 225 -15.06 3.29 17.42
C ALA A 225 -15.01 4.76 16.98
N LEU A 226 -14.80 5.00 15.69
CA LEU A 226 -15.10 6.28 15.06
C LEU A 226 -16.64 6.39 14.99
N ARG A 227 -17.21 7.28 15.82
CA ARG A 227 -18.50 7.93 15.59
C ARG A 227 -18.24 9.36 15.16
#